data_AF-D1QW68-F1
#
_entry.id   AF-D1QW68-F1
#
_cell.length_a   1.000
_cell.length_b   1.000
_cell.length_c   1.000
_cell.angle_alpha   90.00
_cell.angle_beta   90.00
_cell.angle_gamma   90.00
#
_symmetry.space_group_name_H-M   'P 1'
#
loop_
_entity.id
_entity.type
_entity.pdbx_description
1 polymer ?
#
loop_
_entity_poly.entity_id
_entity_poly.type
_entity_poly.pdbx_seq_one_letter_code
_entity_poly.pdbx_strand_id
1 'polypeptide(L)'
;QEGYENEQKHENYSCFLVTLLPGGKIWLYLNGIARYSLVCDTLQADTIDMALGDFDKDALLVDSTVEDYCKGNLNKEQVANLKENGVPYELWSKYQERFNYDIEFEFEDNLCKIDSFHFAKHFINGEFNYACDGVKVGEQSRPKQLYLKWNVADTTYTGEFFFDEQEVLDMFSKGFSHKTANIRGKFMVKVSKYNNRFDIYLQVGSRRIALTRTKIHVFRDTPLNLKEDEKPFYNNHRDVYSGDIHFIGE
;
A
#
# COMPACT_ATOMS: atom_id res chain seq x y z
N GLN A 1 8.52 3.43 21.67
CA GLN A 1 9.23 3.39 20.38
C GLN A 1 10.14 4.61 20.31
N GLU A 2 11.40 4.41 19.96
CA GLU A 2 12.38 5.47 19.71
C GLU A 2 12.29 5.87 18.23
N GLY A 3 11.44 6.85 17.91
CA GLY A 3 11.41 7.56 16.63
C GLY A 3 11.59 6.76 15.33
N TYR A 4 12.08 7.44 14.30
CA TYR A 4 12.51 6.89 13.00
C TYR A 4 13.53 7.81 12.33
N GLU A 5 14.26 7.34 11.33
CA GLU A 5 15.19 8.15 10.54
C GLU A 5 14.51 8.74 9.29
N ASN A 6 14.80 9.99 9.00
CA ASN A 6 14.39 10.69 7.79
C ASN A 6 15.56 11.55 7.28
N GLU A 7 16.05 11.29 6.07
CA GLU A 7 17.20 12.03 5.49
C GLU A 7 18.39 12.19 6.47
N GLN A 8 18.75 11.11 7.17
CA GLN A 8 19.83 11.07 8.17
C GLN A 8 19.57 11.87 9.46
N LYS A 9 18.32 12.21 9.74
CA LYS A 9 17.89 12.81 11.00
C LYS A 9 16.90 11.91 11.72
N HIS A 10 17.10 11.78 13.03
CA HIS A 10 16.15 11.13 13.91
C HIS A 10 14.93 12.05 14.13
N GLU A 11 13.74 11.50 13.91
CA GLU A 11 12.46 12.17 14.07
C GLU A 11 11.52 11.40 15.00
N ASN A 12 10.57 12.12 15.61
CA ASN A 12 9.50 11.55 16.41
C ASN A 12 8.18 11.52 15.63
N TYR A 13 7.29 10.61 16.03
CA TYR A 13 5.90 10.63 15.59
C TYR A 13 5.19 11.88 16.10
N SER A 14 4.30 12.44 15.28
CA SER A 14 3.65 13.73 15.56
C SER A 14 2.20 13.60 16.01
N CYS A 15 1.48 12.58 15.53
CA CYS A 15 0.09 12.34 15.89
C CYS A 15 -0.31 10.86 15.72
N PHE A 16 -1.55 10.56 16.09
CA PHE A 16 -2.21 9.32 15.71
C PHE A 16 -2.98 9.51 14.40
N LEU A 17 -2.91 8.51 13.51
CA LEU A 17 -3.92 8.31 12.48
C LEU A 17 -4.90 7.25 12.96
N VAL A 18 -6.17 7.44 12.61
CA VAL A 18 -7.25 6.54 13.02
C VAL A 18 -7.99 6.10 11.77
N THR A 19 -8.09 4.79 11.57
CA THR A 19 -8.92 4.21 10.53
C THR A 19 -10.16 3.63 11.18
N LEU A 20 -11.33 4.12 10.76
CA LEU A 20 -12.63 3.62 11.18
C LEU A 20 -13.08 2.55 10.17
N LEU A 21 -13.32 1.34 10.66
CA LEU A 21 -13.66 0.19 9.85
C LEU A 21 -15.10 -0.25 10.09
N PRO A 22 -15.73 -0.93 9.12
CA PRO A 22 -17.03 -1.53 9.27
C PRO A 22 -17.23 -2.30 10.58
N GLY A 23 -18.42 -2.13 11.16
CA GLY A 23 -18.80 -2.78 12.41
C GLY A 23 -18.18 -2.12 13.64
N GLY A 24 -17.61 -0.92 13.51
CA GLY A 24 -17.04 -0.14 14.62
C GLY A 24 -15.62 -0.55 15.01
N LYS A 25 -14.95 -1.39 14.21
CA LYS A 25 -13.54 -1.71 14.42
C LYS A 25 -12.69 -0.45 14.18
N ILE A 26 -11.65 -0.27 14.99
CA ILE A 26 -10.76 0.89 14.90
C ILE A 26 -9.31 0.43 14.86
N TRP A 27 -8.57 0.94 13.86
CA TRP A 27 -7.12 0.80 13.78
C TRP A 27 -6.45 2.13 14.10
N LEU A 28 -5.44 2.06 14.98
CA LEU A 28 -4.68 3.21 15.46
C LEU A 28 -3.23 3.11 14.99
N TYR A 29 -2.72 4.19 14.41
CA TYR A 29 -1.36 4.25 13.87
C TYR A 29 -0.60 5.41 14.49
N LEU A 30 0.70 5.24 14.67
CA LEU A 30 1.61 6.37 14.86
C LEU A 30 1.96 6.98 13.51
N ASN A 31 1.83 8.29 13.41
CA ASN A 31 2.06 9.06 12.20
C ASN A 31 3.41 9.79 12.23
N GLY A 32 4.21 9.59 11.20
CA GLY A 32 5.46 10.29 10.95
C GLY A 32 5.65 10.53 9.46
N ILE A 33 6.45 11.52 9.11
CA ILE A 33 6.72 11.93 7.71
C ILE A 33 7.20 10.74 6.87
N ALA A 34 8.06 9.88 7.44
CA ALA A 34 8.67 8.76 6.73
C ALA A 34 8.02 7.40 7.05
N ARG A 35 7.03 7.33 7.95
CA ARG A 35 6.45 6.07 8.41
C ARG A 35 5.08 6.24 9.07
N TYR A 36 4.16 5.32 8.73
CA TYR A 36 2.95 5.03 9.50
C TYR A 36 3.05 3.62 10.07
N SER A 37 2.81 3.46 11.36
CA SER A 37 2.91 2.15 12.04
C SER A 37 1.66 1.85 12.83
N LEU A 38 1.03 0.73 12.53
CA LEU A 38 -0.14 0.25 13.27
C LEU A 38 0.31 -0.15 14.67
N VAL A 39 -0.30 0.46 15.68
CA VAL A 39 0.03 0.23 17.10
C VAL A 39 -1.11 -0.41 17.87
N CYS A 40 -2.34 -0.35 17.36
CA CYS A 40 -3.48 -1.02 17.96
C CYS A 40 -4.53 -1.32 16.89
N ASP A 41 -4.98 -2.58 16.83
CA ASP A 41 -5.96 -3.07 15.85
C ASP A 41 -7.14 -3.82 16.51
N THR A 42 -7.23 -3.75 17.84
CA THR A 42 -8.24 -4.47 18.65
C THR A 42 -9.33 -3.55 19.19
N LEU A 43 -9.32 -2.27 18.83
CA LEU A 43 -10.31 -1.32 19.34
C LEU A 43 -11.66 -1.54 18.65
N GLN A 44 -12.72 -1.44 19.46
CA GLN A 44 -14.09 -1.62 19.04
C GLN A 44 -14.91 -0.47 19.61
N ALA A 45 -15.60 0.26 18.74
CA ALA A 45 -16.56 1.27 19.12
C ALA A 45 -17.90 0.64 19.51
N ASP A 46 -18.58 1.29 20.44
CA ASP A 46 -19.97 1.00 20.74
C ASP A 46 -20.88 1.78 19.80
N THR A 47 -21.96 1.14 19.34
CA THR A 47 -23.01 1.85 18.61
C THR A 47 -23.75 2.77 19.57
N ILE A 48 -23.88 4.03 19.17
CA ILE A 48 -24.70 5.01 19.87
C ILE A 48 -25.78 5.51 18.91
N ASP A 49 -26.98 5.74 19.44
CA ASP A 49 -28.01 6.49 18.73
C ASP A 49 -27.75 7.97 18.95
N MET A 50 -27.62 8.74 17.86
CA MET A 50 -27.41 10.18 17.94
C MET A 50 -28.23 10.91 16.88
N ALA A 51 -28.70 12.11 17.21
CA ALA A 51 -29.37 12.96 16.23
C ALA A 51 -28.35 13.50 15.22
N LEU A 52 -28.78 13.75 13.98
CA LEU A 52 -27.89 14.26 12.93
C LEU A 52 -27.17 15.55 13.35
N GLY A 53 -27.88 16.47 14.03
CA GLY A 53 -27.28 17.72 14.51
C GLY A 53 -26.24 17.56 15.63
N ASP A 54 -26.23 16.43 16.35
CA ASP A 54 -25.19 16.11 17.33
C ASP A 54 -23.95 15.49 16.65
N PHE A 55 -24.15 14.82 15.51
CA PHE A 55 -23.08 14.27 14.68
C PHE A 55 -22.39 15.36 13.86
N ASP A 56 -23.17 16.12 13.10
CA ASP A 56 -22.72 17.25 12.26
C ASP A 56 -23.85 18.28 12.14
N LYS A 57 -23.61 19.49 12.65
CA LYS A 57 -24.60 20.58 12.61
C LYS A 57 -24.89 21.06 11.20
N ASP A 58 -23.88 21.04 10.32
CA ASP A 58 -24.01 21.52 8.95
C ASP A 58 -24.67 20.46 8.06
N ALA A 59 -24.62 19.18 8.45
CA ALA A 59 -25.35 18.10 7.77
C ALA A 59 -26.87 18.29 7.76
N LEU A 60 -27.43 19.02 8.73
CA LEU A 60 -28.85 19.38 8.78
C LEU A 60 -29.29 20.30 7.63
N LEU A 61 -28.35 20.92 6.91
CA LEU A 61 -28.64 21.73 5.72
C LEU A 61 -28.93 20.86 4.49
N VAL A 62 -28.54 19.60 4.52
CA VAL A 62 -28.60 18.68 3.36
C VAL A 62 -29.55 17.52 3.62
N ASP A 63 -29.57 16.98 4.85
CA ASP A 63 -30.35 15.80 5.21
C ASP A 63 -31.02 15.94 6.59
N SER A 64 -31.94 15.00 6.90
CA SER A 64 -32.71 15.01 8.15
C SER A 64 -32.34 13.91 9.14
N THR A 65 -31.64 12.87 8.67
CA THR A 65 -31.22 11.71 9.48
C THR A 65 -29.77 11.34 9.19
N VAL A 66 -29.11 10.71 10.16
CA VAL A 66 -27.75 10.17 9.96
C VAL A 66 -27.72 9.15 8.82
N GLU A 67 -28.77 8.33 8.68
CA GLU A 67 -28.85 7.34 7.61
C GLU A 67 -28.92 7.96 6.21
N ASP A 68 -29.77 8.98 6.02
CA ASP A 68 -29.90 9.65 4.72
C ASP A 68 -28.62 10.41 4.38
N TYR A 69 -28.02 11.10 5.36
CA TYR A 69 -26.74 11.77 5.20
C TYR A 69 -25.63 10.80 4.78
N CYS A 70 -25.50 9.65 5.47
CA CYS A 70 -24.52 8.64 5.11
C CYS A 70 -24.76 8.07 3.69
N LYS A 71 -26.02 7.81 3.31
CA LYS A 71 -26.36 7.34 1.96
C LYS A 71 -26.04 8.39 0.88
N GLY A 72 -26.25 9.67 1.17
CA GLY A 72 -25.97 10.79 0.26
C GLY A 72 -24.48 10.95 -0.07
N ASN A 73 -23.60 10.47 0.82
CA ASN A 73 -22.15 10.49 0.62
C ASN A 73 -21.61 9.32 -0.23
N LEU A 74 -22.46 8.36 -0.59
CA LEU A 74 -22.08 7.23 -1.44
C LEU A 74 -22.37 7.54 -2.90
N ASN A 75 -21.41 7.22 -3.77
CA ASN A 75 -21.64 7.29 -5.21
C ASN A 75 -22.47 6.09 -5.72
N LYS A 76 -22.96 6.16 -6.96
CA LYS A 76 -23.85 5.13 -7.54
C LYS A 76 -23.21 3.74 -7.58
N GLU A 77 -21.90 3.67 -7.83
CA GLU A 77 -21.15 2.42 -7.92
C GLU A 77 -21.01 1.77 -6.53
N GLN A 78 -20.65 2.57 -5.51
CA GLN A 78 -20.58 2.12 -4.12
C GLN A 78 -21.93 1.60 -3.63
N VAL A 79 -23.03 2.30 -3.94
CA VAL A 79 -24.38 1.85 -3.59
C VAL A 79 -24.74 0.54 -4.28
N ALA A 80 -24.41 0.38 -5.56
CA ALA A 80 -24.67 -0.86 -6.29
C ALA A 80 -23.86 -2.03 -5.73
N ASN A 81 -22.57 -1.80 -5.48
CA ASN A 81 -21.67 -2.81 -4.91
C ASN A 81 -22.12 -3.25 -3.51
N LEU A 82 -22.47 -2.31 -2.62
CA LEU A 82 -22.96 -2.64 -1.28
C LEU A 82 -24.30 -3.40 -1.31
N LYS A 83 -25.16 -3.12 -2.31
CA LYS A 83 -26.42 -3.88 -2.50
C LYS A 83 -26.17 -5.31 -2.98
N GLU A 84 -25.19 -5.50 -3.86
CA GLU A 84 -24.89 -6.81 -4.44
C GLU A 84 -24.03 -7.68 -3.49
N ASN A 85 -22.97 -7.11 -2.93
CA ASN A 85 -21.94 -7.83 -2.21
C ASN A 85 -22.00 -7.62 -0.69
N GLY A 86 -22.80 -6.67 -0.21
CA GLY A 86 -22.83 -6.29 1.21
C GLY A 86 -21.54 -5.59 1.65
N VAL A 87 -21.42 -5.39 2.97
CA VAL A 87 -20.21 -4.84 3.58
C VAL A 87 -19.19 -5.96 3.80
N PRO A 88 -17.94 -5.84 3.31
CA PRO A 88 -16.96 -6.92 3.38
C PRO A 88 -16.26 -6.97 4.74
N TYR A 89 -16.99 -7.32 5.81
CA TYR A 89 -16.47 -7.32 7.19
C TYR A 89 -15.19 -8.17 7.38
N GLU A 90 -15.08 -9.29 6.66
CA GLU A 90 -13.94 -10.22 6.75
C GLU A 90 -12.69 -9.75 5.98
N LEU A 91 -12.82 -8.74 5.12
CA LEU A 91 -11.70 -8.24 4.32
C LEU A 91 -10.60 -7.64 5.21
N TRP A 92 -11.01 -6.88 6.22
CA TRP A 92 -10.10 -6.22 7.14
C TRP A 92 -9.30 -7.20 8.00
N SER A 93 -9.93 -8.33 8.37
CA SER A 93 -9.23 -9.42 9.05
C SER A 93 -8.07 -9.95 8.20
N LYS A 94 -8.24 -10.03 6.87
CA LYS A 94 -7.17 -10.42 5.95
C LYS A 94 -6.10 -9.32 5.85
N TYR A 95 -6.50 -8.06 5.76
CA TYR A 95 -5.56 -6.94 5.66
C TYR A 95 -4.65 -6.84 6.90
N GLN A 96 -5.18 -7.20 8.08
CA GLN A 96 -4.45 -7.21 9.35
C GLN A 96 -3.32 -8.25 9.40
N GLU A 97 -3.42 -9.33 8.63
CA GLU A 97 -2.46 -10.44 8.72
C GLU A 97 -1.03 -9.98 8.48
N ARG A 98 -0.12 -10.56 9.27
CA ARG A 98 1.31 -10.23 9.28
C ARG A 98 2.11 -11.42 8.79
N PHE A 99 3.16 -11.13 8.03
CA PHE A 99 4.04 -12.13 7.43
C PHE A 99 5.50 -11.77 7.66
N ASN A 100 6.31 -12.79 7.88
CA ASN A 100 7.75 -12.64 8.06
C ASN A 100 8.44 -12.65 6.68
N TYR A 101 8.68 -11.48 6.08
CA TYR A 101 9.35 -11.37 4.78
C TYR A 101 10.10 -10.04 4.61
N ASP A 102 11.00 -10.02 3.62
CA ASP A 102 11.66 -8.80 3.13
C ASP A 102 11.25 -8.48 1.69
N ILE A 103 11.23 -7.20 1.34
CA ILE A 103 11.07 -6.73 -0.04
C ILE A 103 12.45 -6.45 -0.62
N GLU A 104 12.80 -7.12 -1.71
CA GLU A 104 14.11 -7.04 -2.36
C GLU A 104 13.95 -6.68 -3.84
N PHE A 105 14.94 -5.96 -4.36
CA PHE A 105 15.06 -5.62 -5.77
C PHE A 105 16.39 -6.18 -6.32
N GLU A 106 16.32 -6.79 -7.50
CA GLU A 106 17.48 -7.31 -8.22
C GLU A 106 17.49 -6.73 -9.64
N PHE A 107 18.60 -6.14 -10.05
CA PHE A 107 18.75 -5.57 -11.39
C PHE A 107 19.68 -6.45 -12.22
N GLU A 108 19.27 -6.78 -13.44
CA GLU A 108 20.16 -7.46 -14.39
C GLU A 108 21.36 -6.58 -14.79
N ASP A 109 21.17 -5.27 -14.83
CA ASP A 109 22.26 -4.30 -14.98
C ASP A 109 22.89 -4.03 -13.60
N ASN A 110 24.14 -4.45 -13.43
CA ASN A 110 24.88 -4.31 -12.19
C ASN A 110 25.34 -2.86 -11.90
N LEU A 111 25.15 -1.93 -12.85
CA LEU A 111 25.40 -0.51 -12.65
C LEU A 111 24.21 0.21 -12.00
N CYS A 112 23.04 -0.44 -11.93
CA CYS A 112 21.86 0.10 -11.27
C CYS A 112 22.12 0.37 -9.79
N LYS A 113 21.77 1.56 -9.33
CA LYS A 113 21.84 1.94 -7.90
C LYS A 113 20.49 2.41 -7.41
N ILE A 114 19.95 1.71 -6.41
CA ILE A 114 18.75 2.13 -5.70
C ILE A 114 19.02 3.43 -4.96
N ASP A 115 18.09 4.37 -5.06
CA ASP A 115 17.98 5.49 -4.14
C ASP A 115 17.06 5.09 -2.98
N SER A 116 17.66 4.76 -1.83
CA SER A 116 16.92 4.29 -0.66
C SER A 116 16.04 5.35 -0.01
N PHE A 117 16.32 6.64 -0.22
CA PHE A 117 15.46 7.73 0.27
C PHE A 117 14.13 7.80 -0.48
N HIS A 118 14.10 7.24 -1.68
CA HIS A 118 12.93 7.19 -2.55
C HIS A 118 12.43 5.76 -2.76
N PHE A 119 12.73 4.85 -1.82
CA PHE A 119 12.10 3.54 -1.79
C PHE A 119 10.98 3.54 -0.73
N ALA A 120 9.76 3.80 -1.18
CA ALA A 120 8.55 3.81 -0.36
C ALA A 120 7.78 2.49 -0.49
N LYS A 121 7.32 1.97 0.65
CA LYS A 121 6.55 0.74 0.77
C LYS A 121 5.19 1.08 1.37
N HIS A 122 4.12 0.85 0.62
CA HIS A 122 2.74 0.96 1.11
C HIS A 122 2.17 -0.44 1.31
N PHE A 123 1.54 -0.66 2.45
CA PHE A 123 0.95 -1.95 2.81
C PHE A 123 -0.57 -1.88 2.81
N ILE A 124 -1.20 -3.04 2.62
CA ILE A 124 -2.66 -3.19 2.49
C ILE A 124 -3.42 -2.76 3.75
N ASN A 125 -2.78 -2.82 4.92
CA ASN A 125 -3.34 -2.33 6.18
C ASN A 125 -3.13 -0.83 6.41
N GLY A 126 -2.73 -0.06 5.40
CA GLY A 126 -2.48 1.39 5.52
C GLY A 126 -1.14 1.77 6.15
N GLU A 127 -0.32 0.80 6.58
CA GLU A 127 1.05 1.11 6.99
C GLU A 127 1.88 1.59 5.81
N PHE A 128 2.87 2.41 6.14
CA PHE A 128 3.77 3.02 5.19
C PHE A 128 5.16 3.10 5.78
N ASN A 129 6.19 2.90 4.97
CA ASN A 129 7.55 3.28 5.35
C ASN A 129 8.51 3.43 4.18
N TYR A 130 9.53 4.27 4.37
CA TYR A 130 10.72 4.28 3.51
C TYR A 130 11.71 3.16 3.87
N ALA A 131 12.54 2.72 2.93
CA ALA A 131 13.59 1.75 3.21
C ALA A 131 14.70 2.29 4.13
N CYS A 132 14.93 3.60 4.11
CA CYS A 132 15.96 4.27 4.91
C CYS A 132 15.52 4.68 6.32
N ASP A 133 14.35 4.24 6.78
CA ASP A 133 13.74 4.73 8.03
C ASP A 133 14.42 4.30 9.33
N GLY A 134 15.48 3.47 9.25
CA GLY A 134 16.30 3.04 10.38
C GLY A 134 15.68 2.03 11.35
N VAL A 135 14.39 1.70 11.22
CA VAL A 135 13.72 0.76 12.14
C VAL A 135 13.77 -0.65 11.59
N LYS A 136 14.14 -1.59 12.47
CA LYS A 136 14.19 -3.01 12.13
C LYS A 136 12.82 -3.53 11.71
N VAL A 137 12.76 -4.08 10.51
CA VAL A 137 11.55 -4.69 9.95
C VAL A 137 11.26 -6.03 10.63
N GLY A 138 10.15 -6.09 11.36
CA GLY A 138 9.56 -7.31 11.92
C GLY A 138 8.68 -8.03 10.89
N GLU A 139 7.53 -8.51 11.33
CA GLU A 139 6.49 -8.99 10.42
C GLU A 139 5.73 -7.82 9.81
N GLN A 140 5.39 -7.92 8.53
CA GLN A 140 4.74 -6.85 7.77
C GLN A 140 3.42 -7.35 7.19
N SER A 141 2.49 -6.42 6.98
CA SER A 141 1.32 -6.72 6.17
C SER A 141 1.71 -6.87 4.69
N ARG A 142 0.78 -7.26 3.83
CA ARG A 142 1.03 -7.49 2.41
C ARG A 142 1.28 -6.17 1.67
N PRO A 143 2.13 -6.14 0.63
CA PRO A 143 2.39 -4.90 -0.08
C PRO A 143 1.20 -4.54 -0.97
N LYS A 144 0.81 -3.27 -0.94
CA LYS A 144 -0.21 -2.67 -1.81
C LYS A 144 0.43 -1.98 -3.01
N GLN A 145 1.45 -1.17 -2.73
CA GLN A 145 2.16 -0.40 -3.72
C GLN A 145 3.62 -0.24 -3.32
N LEU A 146 4.53 -0.30 -4.29
CA LEU A 146 5.92 0.12 -4.13
C LEU A 146 6.20 1.32 -5.01
N TYR A 147 6.96 2.26 -4.47
CA TYR A 147 7.56 3.36 -5.19
C TYR A 147 9.07 3.25 -5.03
N LEU A 148 9.83 3.31 -6.13
CA LEU A 148 11.28 3.21 -6.10
C LEU A 148 11.91 4.14 -7.13
N LYS A 149 12.96 4.86 -6.73
CA LYS A 149 13.92 5.44 -7.68
C LYS A 149 15.20 4.61 -7.78
N TRP A 150 15.72 4.46 -8.99
CA TRP A 150 17.04 3.88 -9.23
C TRP A 150 17.76 4.62 -10.36
N ASN A 151 19.09 4.60 -10.31
CA ASN A 151 19.94 5.33 -11.23
C ASN A 151 20.74 4.37 -12.11
N VAL A 152 20.87 4.71 -13.39
CA VAL A 152 21.76 4.06 -14.36
C VAL A 152 22.60 5.16 -15.01
N ALA A 153 23.88 5.22 -14.66
CA ALA A 153 24.74 6.36 -14.99
C ALA A 153 24.05 7.69 -14.60
N ASP A 154 23.85 8.61 -15.56
CA ASP A 154 23.24 9.92 -15.34
C ASP A 154 21.71 9.91 -15.55
N THR A 155 21.09 8.74 -15.73
CA THR A 155 19.64 8.61 -15.91
C THR A 155 18.98 8.11 -14.63
N THR A 156 17.95 8.82 -14.18
CA THR A 156 17.11 8.40 -13.06
C THR A 156 15.85 7.73 -13.59
N TYR A 157 15.46 6.61 -13.00
CA TYR A 157 14.18 5.96 -13.23
C TYR A 157 13.34 6.05 -11.96
N THR A 158 12.04 6.31 -12.14
CA THR A 158 11.04 6.28 -11.07
C THR A 158 10.00 5.24 -11.43
N GLY A 159 9.91 4.15 -10.66
CA GLY A 159 8.93 3.09 -10.87
C GLY A 159 7.86 3.08 -9.80
N GLU A 160 6.62 2.90 -10.22
CA GLU A 160 5.49 2.60 -9.34
C GLU A 160 4.88 1.26 -9.71
N PHE A 161 4.69 0.45 -8.68
CA PHE A 161 4.20 -0.93 -8.79
C PHE A 161 2.92 -1.02 -7.98
N PHE A 162 1.78 -1.04 -8.66
CA PHE A 162 0.47 -1.22 -8.05
C PHE A 162 0.08 -2.69 -8.15
N PHE A 163 -0.04 -3.36 -7.02
CA PHE A 163 -0.36 -4.77 -7.02
C PHE A 163 -1.86 -5.02 -7.19
N ASP A 164 -2.21 -6.20 -7.70
CA ASP A 164 -3.60 -6.64 -7.72
C ASP A 164 -3.97 -7.20 -6.34
N GLU A 165 -5.03 -6.66 -5.74
CA GLU A 165 -5.47 -7.01 -4.39
C GLU A 165 -5.65 -8.53 -4.22
N GLN A 166 -6.43 -9.13 -5.11
CA GLN A 166 -6.75 -10.56 -5.03
C GLN A 166 -5.49 -11.42 -5.24
N GLU A 167 -4.62 -11.03 -6.18
CA GLU A 167 -3.38 -11.74 -6.46
C GLU A 167 -2.44 -11.74 -5.24
N VAL A 168 -2.32 -10.60 -4.55
CA VAL A 168 -1.49 -10.48 -3.34
C VAL A 168 -2.10 -11.21 -2.15
N LEU A 169 -3.42 -11.12 -1.93
CA LEU A 169 -4.12 -11.88 -0.90
C LEU A 169 -3.88 -13.39 -1.07
N ASP A 170 -4.07 -13.90 -2.29
CA ASP A 170 -3.90 -15.32 -2.59
C ASP A 170 -2.44 -15.77 -2.51
N MET A 171 -1.52 -14.97 -3.03
CA MET A 171 -0.08 -15.26 -3.04
C MET A 171 0.45 -15.49 -1.63
N PHE A 172 0.18 -14.57 -0.71
CA PHE A 172 0.69 -14.65 0.66
C PHE A 172 0.03 -15.81 1.41
N SER A 173 -1.28 -16.01 1.23
CA SER A 173 -2.00 -17.14 1.84
C SER A 173 -1.45 -18.50 1.38
N LYS A 174 -1.06 -18.62 0.10
CA LYS A 174 -0.43 -19.82 -0.46
C LYS A 174 1.04 -19.98 -0.03
N GLY A 175 1.77 -18.87 0.07
CA GLY A 175 3.19 -18.82 0.41
C GLY A 175 3.48 -19.17 1.87
N PHE A 176 2.71 -18.58 2.81
CA PHE A 176 2.88 -18.70 4.27
C PHE A 176 1.89 -19.68 4.91
N SER A 177 1.63 -20.81 4.25
CA SER A 177 0.86 -21.92 4.85
C SER A 177 1.46 -22.39 6.19
N HIS A 178 0.70 -23.14 7.01
CA HIS A 178 1.18 -23.64 8.32
C HIS A 178 2.58 -24.30 8.29
N LYS A 179 2.98 -24.94 7.19
CA LYS A 179 4.31 -25.58 7.05
C LYS A 179 5.47 -24.59 6.87
N THR A 180 5.17 -23.36 6.46
CA THR A 180 6.14 -22.33 6.07
C THR A 180 5.98 -21.05 6.89
N ALA A 181 5.07 -21.00 7.86
CA ALA A 181 4.77 -19.82 8.67
C ALA A 181 6.01 -19.21 9.36
N ASN A 182 6.97 -20.03 9.79
CA ASN A 182 8.20 -19.57 10.45
C ASN A 182 9.36 -19.27 9.49
N ILE A 183 9.19 -19.50 8.19
CA ILE A 183 10.23 -19.26 7.19
C ILE A 183 10.16 -17.80 6.77
N ARG A 184 11.27 -17.08 6.89
CA ARG A 184 11.37 -15.72 6.35
C ARG A 184 11.30 -15.76 4.82
N GLY A 185 10.27 -15.15 4.26
CA GLY A 185 10.07 -15.05 2.81
C GLY A 185 10.83 -13.88 2.18
N LYS A 186 10.81 -13.84 0.85
CA LYS A 186 11.33 -12.74 0.03
C LYS A 186 10.31 -12.35 -1.01
N PHE A 187 9.86 -11.11 -0.98
CA PHE A 187 9.07 -10.50 -2.06
C PHE A 187 10.05 -9.81 -3.02
N MET A 188 10.30 -10.44 -4.16
CA MET A 188 11.34 -10.03 -5.09
C MET A 188 10.75 -9.27 -6.27
N VAL A 189 11.37 -8.15 -6.64
CA VAL A 189 11.14 -7.45 -7.91
C VAL A 189 12.43 -7.49 -8.71
N LYS A 190 12.47 -8.29 -9.78
CA LYS A 190 13.58 -8.32 -10.72
C LYS A 190 13.35 -7.33 -11.85
N VAL A 191 14.34 -6.50 -12.16
CA VAL A 191 14.30 -5.49 -13.21
C VAL A 191 15.29 -5.87 -14.31
N SER A 192 14.80 -5.99 -15.54
CA SER A 192 15.69 -6.29 -16.68
C SER A 192 16.69 -5.18 -16.95
N LYS A 193 17.77 -5.50 -17.67
CA LYS A 193 18.82 -4.52 -18.06
C LYS A 193 18.31 -3.35 -18.92
N TYR A 194 17.08 -3.47 -19.44
CA TYR A 194 16.41 -2.43 -20.23
C TYR A 194 15.47 -1.55 -19.40
N ASN A 195 15.37 -1.80 -18.09
CA ASN A 195 14.54 -1.04 -17.14
C ASN A 195 13.03 -1.01 -17.47
N ASN A 196 12.54 -1.95 -18.29
CA ASN A 196 11.15 -1.99 -18.78
C ASN A 196 10.50 -3.38 -18.78
N ARG A 197 11.13 -4.36 -18.12
CA ARG A 197 10.55 -5.69 -17.88
C ARG A 197 10.80 -6.08 -16.44
N PHE A 198 9.78 -6.69 -15.84
CA PHE A 198 9.70 -6.95 -14.42
C PHE A 198 9.26 -8.40 -14.19
N ASP A 199 9.96 -9.11 -13.31
CA ASP A 199 9.57 -10.42 -12.80
C ASP A 199 9.39 -10.28 -11.29
N ILE A 200 8.14 -10.39 -10.85
CA ILE A 200 7.72 -10.12 -9.46
C ILE A 200 7.20 -11.42 -8.86
N TYR A 201 7.72 -11.80 -7.69
CA TYR A 201 7.32 -13.03 -7.05
C TYR A 201 7.55 -13.04 -5.54
N LEU A 202 6.76 -13.84 -4.84
CA LEU A 202 7.02 -14.22 -3.45
C LEU A 202 7.74 -15.57 -3.41
N GLN A 203 8.88 -15.61 -2.73
CA GLN A 203 9.63 -16.82 -2.41
C GLN A 203 9.49 -17.14 -0.92
N VAL A 204 9.00 -18.34 -0.59
CA VAL A 204 8.96 -18.85 0.80
C VAL A 204 9.49 -20.29 0.80
N GLY A 205 10.67 -20.49 1.40
CA GLY A 205 11.38 -21.76 1.32
C GLY A 205 11.69 -22.12 -0.13
N SER A 206 11.26 -23.29 -0.59
CA SER A 206 11.40 -23.72 -2.00
C SER A 206 10.27 -23.23 -2.91
N ARG A 207 9.19 -22.65 -2.36
CA ARG A 207 8.03 -22.21 -3.15
C ARG A 207 8.28 -20.83 -3.74
N ARG A 208 8.02 -20.71 -5.03
CA ARG A 208 8.01 -19.45 -5.77
C ARG A 208 6.61 -19.23 -6.36
N ILE A 209 6.01 -18.08 -6.10
CA ILE A 209 4.69 -17.71 -6.62
C ILE A 209 4.85 -16.37 -7.32
N ALA A 210 4.56 -16.29 -8.63
CA ALA A 210 4.71 -15.06 -9.42
C ALA A 210 3.44 -14.19 -9.36
N LEU A 211 3.62 -12.87 -9.42
CA LEU A 211 2.56 -11.91 -9.76
C LEU A 211 2.59 -11.64 -11.26
N THR A 212 1.42 -11.52 -11.86
CA THR A 212 1.21 -11.33 -13.30
C THR A 212 0.25 -10.18 -13.61
N ARG A 213 -0.51 -9.70 -12.61
CA ARG A 213 -1.50 -8.64 -12.76
C ARG A 213 -1.03 -7.29 -12.21
N THR A 214 0.24 -7.19 -11.80
CA THR A 214 0.82 -5.93 -11.31
C THR A 214 0.77 -4.86 -12.41
N LYS A 215 0.15 -3.73 -12.08
CA LYS A 215 0.14 -2.53 -12.91
C LYS A 215 1.40 -1.73 -12.59
N ILE A 216 2.20 -1.45 -13.59
CA ILE A 216 3.51 -0.83 -13.46
C ILE A 216 3.60 0.33 -14.42
N HIS A 217 4.02 1.48 -13.91
CA HIS A 217 4.55 2.55 -14.73
C HIS A 217 5.95 2.94 -14.29
N VAL A 218 6.74 3.42 -15.24
CA VAL A 218 8.11 3.88 -15.01
C VAL A 218 8.30 5.17 -15.77
N PHE A 219 8.81 6.18 -15.08
CA PHE A 219 9.29 7.43 -15.67
C PHE A 219 10.81 7.38 -15.76
N ARG A 220 11.38 8.13 -16.69
CA ARG A 220 12.82 8.23 -16.91
C ARG A 220 13.18 9.69 -17.07
N ASP A 221 14.05 10.17 -16.21
CA ASP A 221 14.60 11.51 -16.28
C ASP A 221 16.04 11.43 -16.78
N THR A 222 16.30 12.06 -17.93
CA THR A 222 17.65 12.17 -18.51
C THR A 222 18.19 13.58 -18.28
N PRO A 223 19.53 13.80 -18.30
CA PRO A 223 20.10 15.14 -18.10
C PRO A 223 19.62 16.19 -19.11
N LEU A 224 19.13 15.76 -20.28
CA LEU A 224 18.62 16.64 -21.33
C LEU A 224 17.18 17.10 -21.09
N ASN A 225 16.44 16.47 -20.15
CA ASN A 225 15.04 16.77 -19.82
C ASN A 225 14.18 16.95 -21.07
N LEU A 226 14.20 15.95 -21.96
CA LEU A 226 13.48 16.02 -23.22
C LEU A 226 11.97 15.90 -22.96
N LYS A 227 11.14 16.44 -23.85
CA LYS A 227 9.67 16.27 -23.76
C LYS A 227 9.21 14.81 -23.74
N GLU A 228 10.02 13.89 -24.23
CA GLU A 228 9.74 12.46 -24.13
C GLU A 228 9.82 11.92 -22.70
N ASP A 229 10.61 12.55 -21.84
CA ASP A 229 10.76 12.20 -20.42
C ASP A 229 9.51 12.63 -19.61
N GLU A 230 8.67 13.53 -20.15
CA GLU A 230 7.34 13.86 -19.58
C GLU A 230 6.32 12.71 -19.71
N LYS A 231 6.62 11.67 -20.48
CA LYS A 231 5.76 10.50 -20.67
C LYS A 231 6.34 9.29 -19.95
N PRO A 232 5.49 8.32 -19.52
CA PRO A 232 5.99 7.07 -18.98
C PRO A 232 6.93 6.36 -19.98
N PHE A 233 8.16 6.10 -19.55
CA PHE A 233 9.12 5.24 -20.25
C PHE A 233 8.58 3.81 -20.41
N TYR A 234 7.87 3.33 -19.41
CA TYR A 234 7.12 2.07 -19.45
C TYR A 234 5.77 2.25 -18.76
N ASN A 235 4.72 1.65 -19.32
CA ASN A 235 3.40 1.58 -18.71
C ASN A 235 2.64 0.39 -19.33
N ASN A 236 2.25 -0.58 -18.49
CA ASN A 236 1.50 -1.78 -18.89
C ASN A 236 -0.02 -1.70 -18.66
N HIS A 237 -0.54 -0.55 -18.24
CA HIS A 237 -1.94 -0.29 -17.88
C HIS A 237 -2.41 1.07 -18.39
N ARG A 238 -2.09 1.40 -19.65
CA ARG A 238 -2.33 2.74 -20.25
C ARG A 238 -3.81 3.12 -20.34
N ASP A 239 -4.69 2.15 -20.22
CA ASP A 239 -6.15 2.25 -20.22
C ASP A 239 -6.74 2.61 -18.85
N VAL A 240 -5.94 2.54 -17.78
CA VAL A 240 -6.36 2.87 -16.43
C VAL A 240 -5.52 4.02 -15.90
N TYR A 241 -6.17 5.07 -15.40
CA TYR A 241 -5.45 6.13 -14.70
C TYR A 241 -4.94 5.60 -13.36
N SER A 242 -3.66 5.82 -13.05
CA SER A 242 -3.03 5.22 -11.86
C SER A 242 -3.70 5.64 -10.55
N GLY A 243 -4.28 6.85 -10.52
CA GLY A 243 -5.06 7.35 -9.39
C GLY A 243 -6.46 6.73 -9.26
N ASP A 244 -6.84 5.77 -10.10
CA ASP A 244 -8.04 4.95 -9.95
C ASP A 244 -7.69 3.51 -9.51
N ILE A 245 -6.41 3.21 -9.26
CA ILE A 245 -5.96 1.88 -8.83
C ILE A 245 -6.02 1.82 -7.30
N HIS A 246 -7.13 1.32 -6.80
CA HIS A 246 -7.39 1.17 -5.37
C HIS A 246 -7.75 -0.26 -5.00
N PHE A 247 -7.46 -0.63 -3.76
CA PHE A 247 -8.02 -1.83 -3.18
C PHE A 247 -9.44 -1.54 -2.69
N ILE A 248 -10.23 -2.59 -2.48
CA ILE A 248 -11.63 -2.44 -2.02
C ILE A 248 -11.71 -1.72 -0.66
N GLY A 249 -10.68 -1.84 0.19
CA GLY A 249 -10.62 -1.20 1.50
C GLY A 249 -10.09 0.24 1.52
N GLU A 250 -10.20 0.99 0.42
CA GLU A 250 -9.79 2.41 0.34
C GLU A 250 -10.97 3.36 0.15
#